data_AF-A0A2I0CV39-F1
#
_entry.id   AF-A0A2I0CV39-F1
#
_cell.length_a   1.000
_cell.length_b   1.000
_cell.length_c   1.000
_cell.angle_alpha   90.00
_cell.angle_beta   90.00
_cell.angle_gamma   90.00
#
_symmetry.space_group_name_H-M   'P 1'
#
loop_
_entity.id
_entity.type
_entity.pdbx_description
1 polymer ?
#
loop_
_entity_poly.entity_id
_entity_poly.type
_entity_poly.pdbx_seq_one_letter_code
_entity_poly.pdbx_strand_id
1 'polypeptide(L)' 'SFDTVAQTHKRRGFDLSDELSSRGIVGEFAGATRTWKLNTYGLSDKKVRYLADAFCEVAEKHGLAVEK' A
#
# COMPACT_ATOMS: atom_id res chain seq x y z
N SER A 1 7.42 -8.15 -1.07
CA SER A 1 7.21 -7.25 0.09
C SER A 1 7.50 -5.83 -0.34
N PHE A 2 6.73 -4.84 0.10
CA PHE A 2 7.02 -3.42 -0.15
C PHE A 2 8.31 -2.95 0.54
N ASP A 3 8.80 -3.69 1.53
CA ASP A 3 10.11 -3.47 2.14
C ASP A 3 11.24 -3.52 1.10
N THR A 4 11.16 -4.43 0.12
CA THR A 4 12.16 -4.57 -0.94
C THR A 4 12.21 -3.32 -1.83
N VAL A 5 11.05 -2.73 -2.10
CA VAL A 5 10.92 -1.47 -2.86
C VAL A 5 11.50 -0.31 -2.06
N ALA A 6 11.21 -0.25 -0.77
CA ALA A 6 11.72 0.79 0.12
C ALA A 6 13.25 0.80 0.26
N GLN A 7 13.92 -0.33 0.03
CA GLN A 7 15.39 -0.42 0.07
C GLN A 7 16.05 0.24 -1.16
N THR A 8 15.38 0.25 -2.31
CA THR A 8 15.94 0.74 -3.59
C THR A 8 15.37 2.09 -4.01
N HIS A 9 14.16 2.44 -3.55
CA HIS A 9 13.47 3.65 -3.98
C HIS A 9 14.03 4.94 -3.35
N LYS A 10 14.04 6.05 -4.10
CA LYS A 10 14.57 7.36 -3.64
C LYS A 10 13.84 7.91 -2.42
N ARG A 11 12.52 7.69 -2.34
CA ARG A 11 11.67 8.08 -1.21
C ARG A 11 11.67 7.03 -0.09
N ARG A 12 12.43 5.95 -0.23
CA ARG A 12 12.50 4.81 0.72
C ARG A 12 11.11 4.34 1.12
N GLY A 13 10.86 4.15 2.41
CA GLY A 13 9.56 3.68 2.93
C GLY A 13 8.38 4.65 2.80
N PHE A 14 8.60 5.89 2.34
CA PHE A 14 7.52 6.88 2.18
C PHE A 14 6.78 6.75 0.85
N ASP A 15 7.35 6.05 -0.13
CA ASP A 15 6.78 5.92 -1.46
C ASP A 15 5.38 5.27 -1.45
N LEU A 16 5.24 4.17 -0.70
CA LEU A 16 3.95 3.50 -0.52
C LEU A 16 2.89 4.44 0.05
N SER A 17 3.26 5.27 1.03
CA SER A 17 2.32 6.22 1.64
C SER A 17 1.93 7.34 0.71
N ASP A 18 2.81 7.79 -0.19
CA ASP A 18 2.46 8.76 -1.22
C ASP A 18 1.47 8.17 -2.22
N GLU A 19 1.69 6.92 -2.64
CA GLU A 19 0.79 6.24 -3.56
C GLU A 19 -0.60 6.05 -2.96
N LEU A 20 -0.68 5.60 -1.71
CA LEU A 20 -1.95 5.44 -1.00
C LEU A 20 -2.64 6.79 -0.75
N SER A 21 -1.90 7.79 -0.29
CA SER A 21 -2.44 9.14 -0.06
C SER A 21 -2.95 9.79 -1.34
N SER A 22 -2.29 9.58 -2.48
CA SER A 22 -2.74 10.08 -3.79
C SER A 22 -4.07 9.47 -4.23
N ARG A 23 -4.40 8.29 -3.72
CA ARG A 23 -5.66 7.56 -3.93
C ARG A 23 -6.71 7.86 -2.85
N GLY A 24 -6.40 8.77 -1.91
CA GLY A 24 -7.28 9.09 -0.77
C GLY A 24 -7.35 7.99 0.28
N ILE A 25 -6.44 7.02 0.24
CA ILE A 25 -6.29 5.98 1.26
C ILE A 25 -5.32 6.52 2.31
N VAL A 26 -5.77 6.56 3.56
CA VAL A 26 -5.00 7.10 4.70
C VAL A 26 -5.16 6.19 5.91
N GLY A 27 -4.21 6.26 6.85
CA GLY A 27 -4.24 5.53 8.11
C GLY A 27 -3.12 4.50 8.26
N GLU A 28 -2.33 4.29 7.20
CA GLU A 28 -1.04 3.62 7.29
C GLU A 28 0.00 4.53 7.97
N PHE A 29 0.91 3.94 8.73
CA PHE A 29 2.06 4.69 9.26
C PHE A 29 3.06 4.95 8.16
N ALA A 30 3.28 6.22 7.83
CA ALA A 30 4.25 6.61 6.80
C ALA A 30 5.65 6.07 7.11
N GLY A 31 6.28 5.41 6.13
CA GLY A 31 7.58 4.77 6.31
C GLY A 31 7.52 3.30 6.73
N ALA A 32 6.35 2.78 7.13
CA ALA A 32 6.19 1.39 7.51
C ALA A 32 5.91 0.53 6.26
N THR A 33 6.95 -0.08 5.69
CA THR A 33 6.82 -0.93 4.48
C THR A 33 6.95 -2.42 4.72
N ARG A 34 7.39 -2.84 5.92
CA ARG A 34 7.50 -4.25 6.31
C ARG A 34 6.32 -4.76 7.14
N THR A 35 5.81 -3.92 8.03
CA THR A 35 4.76 -4.31 8.98
C THR A 35 3.90 -3.11 9.28
N TRP A 36 2.60 -3.24 9.06
CA TRP A 36 1.61 -2.23 9.40
C TRP A 36 0.35 -2.90 9.93
N LYS A 37 -0.45 -2.12 10.65
CA LYS A 37 -1.78 -2.53 11.12
C LYS A 37 -2.81 -1.85 10.24
N LEU A 38 -3.80 -2.60 9.79
CA LEU A 38 -4.95 -2.07 9.07
C LEU A 38 -6.22 -2.55 9.78
N ASN A 39 -7.26 -1.71 9.74
CA ASN A 39 -8.57 -2.04 10.26
C ASN A 39 -9.61 -1.77 9.17
N THR A 40 -10.44 -2.76 8.87
CA THR A 40 -11.53 -2.66 7.88
C THR A 40 -12.89 -2.40 8.53
N TYR A 41 -12.96 -2.31 9.86
CA TYR A 41 -14.21 -2.06 10.56
C TYR A 41 -14.86 -0.73 10.12
N GLY A 42 -16.14 -0.78 9.75
CA GLY A 42 -16.88 0.39 9.24
C GLY A 42 -16.64 0.70 7.76
N LEU A 43 -15.79 -0.04 7.06
CA LEU A 43 -15.66 0.05 5.60
C LEU A 43 -16.74 -0.79 4.92
N SER A 44 -17.32 -0.26 3.84
CA SER A 44 -18.16 -1.06 2.96
C SER A 44 -17.31 -2.02 2.14
N ASP A 45 -17.90 -3.13 1.70
CA ASP A 45 -17.25 -4.11 0.83
C ASP A 45 -16.60 -3.47 -0.42
N LYS A 46 -17.26 -2.44 -1.01
CA LYS A 46 -16.68 -1.64 -2.10
C LYS A 46 -15.38 -0.94 -1.72
N LYS A 47 -15.30 -0.36 -0.52
CA LYS A 47 -14.09 0.31 -0.03
C LYS A 47 -12.98 -0.69 0.31
N VAL A 48 -13.34 -1.86 0.83
CA VAL A 48 -12.38 -2.95 1.08
C VAL A 48 -11.78 -3.45 -0.23
N ARG A 49 -12.60 -3.64 -1.27
CA ARG A 49 -12.11 -4.01 -2.61
C ARG A 49 -11.21 -2.93 -3.20
N TYR A 50 -11.64 -1.67 -3.16
CA TYR A 50 -10.81 -0.55 -3.60
C TYR A 50 -9.44 -0.50 -2.90
N LEU A 51 -9.42 -0.76 -1.58
CA LEU A 51 -8.17 -0.83 -0.82
C LEU A 51 -7.28 -2.00 -1.32
N ALA A 52 -7.85 -3.19 -1.47
CA ALA A 52 -7.13 -4.37 -1.95
C ALA A 52 -6.58 -4.18 -3.36
N ASP A 53 -7.40 -3.66 -4.27
CA ASP A 53 -7.02 -3.35 -5.65
C ASP A 53 -5.90 -2.31 -5.69
N ALA A 54 -6.00 -1.26 -4.87
CA ALA A 54 -4.95 -0.25 -4.76
C ALA A 54 -3.60 -0.86 -4.32
N PHE A 55 -3.59 -1.74 -3.31
CA PHE A 55 -2.36 -2.43 -2.92
C PHE A 55 -1.81 -3.32 -4.03
N CYS A 56 -2.67 -4.05 -4.75
CA CYS A 56 -2.25 -4.90 -5.87
C CYS A 56 -1.66 -4.08 -7.01
N GLU A 57 -2.30 -2.98 -7.40
CA GLU A 57 -1.81 -2.10 -8.46
C GLU A 57 -0.47 -1.44 -8.09
N VAL A 58 -0.29 -0.99 -6.84
CA VAL A 58 0.99 -0.45 -6.37
C VAL A 58 2.04 -1.57 -6.41
N ALA A 59 1.71 -2.78 -5.97
CA ALA A 59 2.62 -3.92 -6.04
C ALA A 59 3.03 -4.26 -7.49
N GLU A 60 2.08 -4.31 -8.43
CA GLU A 60 2.33 -4.55 -9.86
C GLU A 60 3.23 -3.45 -10.45
N LYS A 61 2.98 -2.17 -10.13
CA LYS A 61 3.78 -1.02 -10.57
C LYS A 61 5.25 -1.11 -10.12
N HIS A 62 5.48 -1.66 -8.93
CA HIS A 62 6.82 -1.89 -8.39
C HIS A 62 7.41 -3.26 -8.74
N GLY A 63 6.75 -4.02 -9.63
CA GLY A 63 7.23 -5.33 -10.11
C GLY A 63 7.19 -6.43 -9.04
N LEU A 64 6.37 -6.28 -8.01
CA LEU A 64 6.16 -7.31 -6.99
C LEU A 64 5.19 -8.37 -7.53
N ALA A 65 5.41 -9.63 -7.15
CA ALA A 65 4.48 -10.72 -7.47
C ALA A 65 3.15 -10.52 -6.72
N VAL A 66 2.05 -10.55 -7.46
CA VAL A 66 0.67 -10.48 -6.93
C VAL A 66 -0.06 -11.75 -7.34
N GLU A 67 -0.59 -12.48 -6.36
CA GLU A 67 -1.52 -13.57 -6.62
C GLU A 67 -2.94 -13.01 -6.71
N LYS A 68 -3.67 -13.36 -7.77
CA LYS A 68 -5.03 -12.89 -8.06
C LYS A 68 -6.06 -13.95 -7.69
#